data_AF-A0A3G8MAE1-F1
#
_entry.id   AF-A0A3G8MAE1-F1
#
_cell.length_a   1.000
_cell.length_b   1.000
_cell.length_c   1.000
_cell.angle_alpha   90.00
_cell.angle_beta   90.00
_cell.angle_gamma   90.00
#
_symmetry.space_group_name_H-M   'P 1'
#
loop_
_entity.id
_entity.type
_entity.pdbx_description
1 polymer ?
#
loop_
_entity_poly.entity_id
_entity_poly.type
_entity_poly.pdbx_seq_one_letter_code
_entity_poly.pdbx_strand_id
1 'polypeptide(L)' 'MKNPQAPEEPKTYVTTERAGFVVAGRRVPPVYEEGKPARPTVGFELKLLDAEAEYELAQKTIALKKEPKNPKAEKAS' A
#
# COMPACT_ATOMS: atom_id res chain seq x y z
N MET A 1 18.05 0.80 30.04
CA MET A 1 16.65 0.32 30.06
C MET A 1 15.84 1.15 29.07
N LYS A 2 15.10 0.46 28.20
CA LYS A 2 14.07 0.94 27.25
C LYS A 2 14.46 2.08 26.30
N ASN A 3 14.85 1.72 25.07
CA ASN A 3 14.61 2.59 23.92
C ASN A 3 13.12 2.94 23.89
N PRO A 4 12.73 4.24 23.92
CA PRO A 4 11.39 4.63 23.57
C PRO A 4 11.31 4.58 22.04
N GLN A 5 11.07 3.41 21.48
CA GLN A 5 10.65 3.35 20.08
C GLN A 5 9.28 4.03 20.07
N ALA A 6 9.24 5.28 19.59
CA ALA A 6 8.00 6.02 19.42
C ALA A 6 7.01 5.10 18.69
N PRO A 7 5.72 5.08 19.08
CA PRO A 7 4.74 4.35 18.30
C PRO A 7 4.78 4.92 16.88
N GLU A 8 5.33 4.17 15.94
CA GLU A 8 5.34 4.58 14.54
C GLU A 8 3.88 4.76 14.12
N GLU A 9 3.54 5.90 13.55
CA GLU A 9 2.19 6.11 13.06
C GLU A 9 1.97 5.28 11.79
N PRO A 10 0.81 4.62 11.64
CA PRO A 10 0.52 3.83 10.45
C PRO A 10 0.42 4.73 9.22
N LYS A 11 1.17 4.38 8.17
CA LYS A 11 1.15 5.06 6.88
C LYS A 11 0.24 4.33 5.90
N THR A 12 -0.24 5.04 4.90
CA THR A 12 -1.04 4.45 3.83
C THR A 12 -0.15 3.95 2.71
N TYR A 13 -0.26 2.67 2.41
CA TYR A 13 0.40 1.98 1.30
C TYR A 13 -0.66 1.50 0.31
N VAL A 14 -0.29 1.31 -0.94
CA VAL A 14 -1.15 0.75 -1.99
C VAL A 14 -0.52 -0.52 -2.56
N THR A 15 -1.33 -1.54 -2.82
CA THR A 15 -0.91 -2.76 -3.49
C THR A 15 -0.46 -2.48 -4.93
N THR A 16 0.55 -3.22 -5.40
CA THR A 16 1.05 -3.15 -6.78
C THR A 16 0.59 -4.36 -7.59
N GLU A 17 0.98 -4.42 -8.86
CA GLU A 17 0.77 -5.60 -9.71
C GLU A 17 1.48 -6.87 -9.21
N ARG A 18 2.45 -6.73 -8.30
CA ARG A 18 3.16 -7.86 -7.70
C ARG A 18 2.50 -8.37 -6.42
N ALA A 19 1.49 -7.65 -5.90
CA ALA A 19 0.77 -8.05 -4.71
C ALA A 19 0.06 -9.40 -4.90
N GLY A 20 -0.03 -10.18 -3.82
CA GLY A 20 -0.91 -11.35 -3.74
C GLY A 20 -2.27 -11.01 -3.15
N PHE A 21 -3.10 -12.02 -2.89
CA PHE A 21 -4.38 -11.88 -2.17
C PHE A 21 -4.21 -11.60 -0.67
N VAL A 22 -2.98 -11.73 -0.16
CA VAL A 22 -2.62 -11.40 1.22
C VAL A 22 -1.32 -10.61 1.19
N VAL A 23 -1.27 -9.48 1.89
CA VAL A 23 -0.13 -8.56 1.98
C VAL A 23 -0.02 -8.10 3.44
N ALA A 24 1.15 -8.28 4.08
CA ALA A 24 1.35 -7.99 5.50
C ALA A 24 0.25 -8.57 6.41
N GLY A 25 -0.21 -9.80 6.12
CA GLY A 25 -1.28 -10.47 6.87
C GLY A 25 -2.70 -9.93 6.59
N ARG A 26 -2.87 -8.96 5.68
CA ARG A 26 -4.16 -8.36 5.33
C ARG A 26 -4.68 -8.91 4.01
N ARG A 27 -5.98 -9.16 3.96
CA ARG A 27 -6.65 -9.68 2.75
C ARG A 27 -6.85 -8.56 1.73
N VAL A 28 -6.35 -8.77 0.52
CA VAL A 28 -6.57 -7.91 -0.63
C VAL A 28 -7.79 -8.42 -1.39
N PRO A 29 -8.79 -7.57 -1.66
CA PRO A 29 -9.96 -7.98 -2.45
C PRO A 29 -9.55 -8.53 -3.82
N PRO A 30 -10.20 -9.59 -4.30
CA PRO A 30 -10.02 -10.04 -5.67
C PRO A 30 -10.83 -9.19 -6.65
N VAL A 31 -10.28 -8.98 -7.84
CA VAL A 31 -10.96 -8.51 -9.05
C VAL A 31 -11.23 -9.73 -9.92
N TYR A 32 -12.46 -9.84 -10.42
CA TYR A 32 -12.89 -10.87 -11.35
C TYR A 32 -13.13 -10.24 -12.71
N GLU A 33 -12.49 -10.78 -13.73
CA GLU A 33 -12.70 -10.43 -15.13
C GLU A 33 -13.21 -11.66 -15.86
N GLU A 34 -14.17 -11.48 -16.77
CA GLU A 34 -14.76 -12.60 -17.52
C GLU A 34 -13.69 -13.36 -18.32
N GLY A 35 -13.68 -14.68 -18.19
CA GLY A 35 -12.71 -15.56 -18.87
C GLY A 35 -11.28 -15.50 -18.35
N LYS A 36 -11.00 -14.78 -17.26
CA LYS A 36 -9.67 -14.68 -16.65
C LYS A 36 -9.67 -15.24 -15.22
N PRO A 37 -8.54 -15.78 -14.75
CA PRO A 37 -8.39 -16.11 -13.33
C PRO A 37 -8.49 -14.83 -12.48
N ALA A 38 -8.98 -14.98 -11.25
CA ALA A 38 -9.05 -13.88 -10.29
C ALA A 38 -7.66 -13.26 -10.06
N ARG A 39 -7.62 -11.94 -9.91
CA ARG A 39 -6.39 -11.20 -9.62
C ARG A 39 -6.58 -10.32 -8.38
N PRO A 40 -5.55 -10.09 -7.56
CA PRO A 40 -5.67 -9.16 -6.45
C PRO A 40 -5.85 -7.72 -6.97
N THR A 41 -6.63 -6.91 -6.25
CA THR A 41 -6.82 -5.50 -6.58
C THR A 41 -5.49 -4.74 -6.48
N VAL A 42 -5.07 -4.14 -7.58
CA VAL A 42 -3.96 -3.16 -7.63
C VAL A 42 -4.47 -1.80 -7.17
N GLY A 43 -3.69 -1.09 -6.36
CA GLY A 43 -4.07 0.22 -5.80
C GLY A 43 -4.91 0.12 -4.52
N PHE A 44 -5.11 -1.09 -3.96
CA PHE A 44 -5.85 -1.27 -2.72
C PHE A 44 -5.07 -0.70 -1.53
N GLU A 45 -5.73 0.11 -0.72
CA GLU A 45 -5.11 0.84 0.38
C GLU A 45 -4.97 -0.02 1.64
N LEU A 46 -3.76 -0.03 2.19
CA LEU A 46 -3.39 -0.71 3.42
C LEU A 46 -2.78 0.31 4.38
N LYS A 47 -3.33 0.42 5.59
CA LYS A 47 -2.71 1.21 6.67
C LYS A 47 -1.76 0.33 7.46
N LEU A 48 -0.46 0.49 7.25
CA LEU A 48 0.58 -0.36 7.84
C LEU A 48 1.57 0.50 8.62
N LEU A 49 2.12 -0.06 9.69
CA LEU A 49 3.34 0.46 10.31
C LEU A 49 4.52 0.27 9.37
N ASP A 50 5.58 1.07 9.54
CA ASP A 50 6.81 0.90 8.73
C ASP A 50 7.40 -0.50 8.92
N ALA A 51 7.42 -1.01 10.16
CA ALA A 51 7.86 -2.37 10.46
C ALA A 51 7.03 -3.47 9.76
N GLU A 52 5.72 -3.25 9.56
CA GLU A 52 4.86 -4.19 8.82
C GLU A 52 5.08 -4.10 7.30
N ALA A 53 5.40 -2.90 6.81
CA ALA A 53 5.56 -2.59 5.40
C ALA A 53 6.95 -2.94 4.85
N GLU A 54 7.98 -3.04 5.69
CA GLU A 54 9.38 -3.22 5.28
C GLU A 54 9.57 -4.41 4.32
N TYR A 55 9.05 -5.57 4.69
CA TYR A 55 9.16 -6.77 3.86
C TYR A 55 8.41 -6.62 2.52
N GLU A 56 7.19 -6.10 2.55
CA GLU A 56 6.35 -5.92 1.37
C GLU A 56 6.93 -4.86 0.40
N LEU A 57 7.53 -3.79 0.94
CA LEU A 57 8.27 -2.78 0.17
C LEU A 57 9.49 -3.41 -0.52
N ALA A 58 10.24 -4.27 0.17
CA ALA A 58 11.38 -4.99 -0.41
C ALA A 58 10.92 -5.93 -1.55
N GLN A 59 9.77 -6.61 -1.37
CA GLN A 59 9.16 -7.45 -2.41
C GLN A 59 8.49 -6.64 -3.53
N LYS A 60 8.33 -5.33 -3.35
CA LYS A 60 7.60 -4.41 -4.24
C LYS A 60 6.13 -4.81 -4.43
N THR A 61 5.53 -5.49 -3.45
CA THR A 61 4.11 -5.86 -3.42
C THR A 61 3.24 -4.67 -3.00
N ILE A 62 3.83 -3.68 -2.33
CA ILE A 62 3.20 -2.40 -2.00
C ILE A 62 4.08 -1.22 -2.40
N ALA A 63 3.47 -0.05 -2.50
CA ALA A 63 4.14 1.24 -2.61
C ALA A 63 3.53 2.24 -1.62
N LEU A 64 4.34 3.15 -1.07
CA LEU A 64 3.81 4.22 -0.23
C LEU A 64 2.85 5.07 -1.08
N LYS A 65 1.61 5.25 -0.58
CA LYS A 65 0.66 6.14 -1.24
C LYS A 65 1.18 7.55 -1.08
N LYS A 66 1.85 8.07 -2.11
CA LYS A 66 2.15 9.50 -2.19
C LYS A 66 0.80 10.19 -2.20
N GLU A 67 0.47 10.94 -1.14
CA GLU A 67 -0.66 11.85 -1.21
C GLU A 67 -0.51 12.67 -2.49
N PRO A 68 -1.56 12.77 -3.32
CA PRO A 68 -1.49 13.68 -4.44
C PRO A 68 -1.26 15.06 -3.82
N LYS A 69 -0.07 15.63 -4.04
CA LYS A 69 0.10 17.08 -3.92
C LYS A 69 -0.96 17.65 -4.84
N ASN A 70 -2.00 18.20 -4.23
CA ASN A 70 -3.17 18.77 -4.87
C ASN A 70 -2.71 19.57 -6.12
N PRO A 71 -2.99 19.13 -7.37
CA PRO A 71 -2.51 19.84 -8.56
C PRO A 71 -3.26 21.17 -8.82
N LYS A 72 -3.91 21.75 -7.80
CA LYS A 72 -4.70 22.98 -7.92
C LYS A 72 -3.87 24.27 -7.79
N ALA A 73 -2.55 24.19 -7.91
CA ALA A 73 -1.65 25.35 -7.89
C ALA A 73 -0.93 25.58 -9.24
N GLU A 74 -1.46 25.05 -10.35
CA GLU A 74 -0.93 25.34 -11.70
C GLU A 74 -2.07 25.78 -12.65
N LYS A 75 -2.81 26.81 -12.23
CA LYS A 75 -3.57 27.71 -13.12
C LYS A 75 -3.61 29.11 -12.50
N ALA A 76 -2.44 29.74 -12.43
CA ALA A 76 -2.31 31.19 -12.26
C ALA A 76 -0.85 31.59 -12.54
N SER A 77 -0.48 31.63 -13.81
CA SER A 77 0.60 32.47 -14.34
C SER A 77 0.28 32.80 -15.78
#